data_AF-A0A0N0ZVP2-F1
#
_entry.id   AF-A0A0N0ZVP2-F1
#
_cell.length_a   1.000
_cell.length_b   1.000
_cell.length_c   1.000
_cell.angle_alpha   90.00
_cell.angle_beta   90.00
_cell.angle_gamma   90.00
#
_symmetry.space_group_name_H-M   'P 1'
#
loop_
_entity.id
_entity.type
_entity.pdbx_description
1 polymer ?
#
loop_
_entity_poly.entity_id
_entity_poly.type
_entity_poly.pdbx_seq_one_letter_code
_entity_poly.pdbx_strand_id
1 'polypeptide(L)'
;MSKESYIGGDYIETTGGDAKTFAGKSIVNSSAQQFAQKGETSGVSYSVNTAPPSLGSLDLIKIKINTTFDVCHDEVSSFSEFKSFWILEDKGKYYHWLSLRGNPEDKNKPDPLPVTLASTDSFVFTATFKAKAPVACKIRVQDSNKRYVFKEQQHPKKNKDEEHELTFTCDTKPYKDTVQYLENFTLNFEYSEDGKNWVPMKSVKFCLYLTIGSPGYDQLSPSSARGGEYTAEDGNRRIINRANGKESILETFLYVGCKFGKGSRNADEIMNNVFAHIKTLNVERARIKGAMGYWRNTSSLHASSMRFRGVRYLIKYGEARCGEWSSFLQDICKIQSGSLFTGKFDDFVILPTGTVDAGGYKNSLFLVKEWTIKDPLAPVDIKQKAQDLKNIPLNLFWDHVFTKYGNTYFDPSYGLSSTVKFADDDALLKDYASKALSGILYAKTDPANPFTDAIAYKPQAGKYLDPFKDYTLTTDKQNRYKYKTVISDMQKELIKQIYPN
;
A
#
# COMPACT_ATOMS: atom_id res chain seq x y z
N MET A 1 -55.19 3.29 -7.19
CA MET A 1 -53.77 3.71 -7.00
C MET A 1 -53.25 3.05 -5.75
N SER A 2 -52.05 2.49 -5.81
CA SER A 2 -51.44 1.68 -4.76
C SER A 2 -51.21 2.45 -3.47
N LYS A 3 -51.54 1.83 -2.33
CA LYS A 3 -50.88 2.12 -1.06
C LYS A 3 -49.86 1.01 -0.84
N GLU A 4 -48.59 1.37 -0.91
CA GLU A 4 -47.50 0.51 -0.48
C GLU A 4 -47.51 0.45 1.04
N SER A 5 -47.48 -0.76 1.60
CA SER A 5 -47.26 -0.97 3.03
C SER A 5 -45.89 -1.61 3.21
N TYR A 6 -44.93 -0.80 3.63
CA TYR A 6 -43.62 -1.24 4.08
C TYR A 6 -43.80 -2.15 5.31
N ILE A 7 -43.29 -3.37 5.26
CA ILE A 7 -43.02 -4.19 6.44
C ILE A 7 -41.53 -4.52 6.40
N GLY A 8 -40.80 -4.06 7.41
CA GLY A 8 -39.37 -4.35 7.54
C GLY A 8 -39.16 -5.84 7.71
N GLY A 9 -38.44 -6.47 6.79
CA GLY A 9 -37.97 -7.83 6.96
C GLY A 9 -36.75 -7.83 7.88
N ASP A 10 -36.94 -8.25 9.13
CA ASP A 10 -35.82 -8.70 9.96
C ASP A 10 -35.17 -9.90 9.26
N TYR A 11 -33.96 -9.68 8.75
CA TYR A 11 -33.20 -10.70 8.05
C TYR A 11 -32.57 -11.65 9.08
N ILE A 12 -33.36 -12.62 9.58
CA ILE A 12 -32.82 -13.72 10.37
C ILE A 12 -32.08 -14.66 9.41
N GLU A 13 -30.81 -14.35 9.16
CA GLU A 13 -29.86 -15.27 8.56
C GLU A 13 -29.61 -16.44 9.53
N THR A 14 -30.48 -17.46 9.49
CA THR A 14 -30.23 -18.74 10.16
C THR A 14 -29.09 -19.45 9.44
N THR A 15 -27.85 -19.09 9.81
CA THR A 15 -26.65 -19.80 9.40
C THR A 15 -26.84 -21.31 9.64
N GLY A 16 -26.40 -22.12 8.67
CA GLY A 16 -26.87 -23.50 8.50
C GLY A 16 -26.55 -24.45 9.66
N GLY A 17 -27.49 -24.55 10.60
CA GLY A 17 -27.52 -25.52 11.68
C GLY A 17 -28.95 -25.89 12.05
N ASP A 18 -29.17 -27.13 12.45
CA ASP A 18 -30.49 -27.58 12.94
C ASP A 18 -30.81 -26.85 14.25
N ALA A 19 -31.78 -25.92 14.20
CA ALA A 19 -32.16 -25.00 15.27
C ALA A 19 -32.56 -25.71 16.58
N LYS A 20 -32.88 -27.01 16.50
CA LYS A 20 -33.11 -27.90 17.65
C LYS A 20 -31.91 -27.95 18.62
N THR A 21 -30.69 -27.75 18.11
CA THR A 21 -29.44 -27.86 18.88
C THR A 21 -29.22 -26.67 19.81
N PHE A 22 -29.67 -25.46 19.43
CA PHE A 22 -29.41 -24.23 20.18
C PHE A 22 -30.51 -23.88 21.19
N ALA A 23 -31.75 -24.32 20.96
CA ALA A 23 -32.92 -23.91 21.74
C ALA A 23 -33.31 -24.86 22.89
N GLY A 24 -32.75 -26.08 22.95
CA GLY A 24 -33.07 -27.09 23.98
C GLY A 24 -34.51 -27.64 23.95
N LYS A 25 -35.39 -27.08 23.10
CA LYS A 25 -36.77 -27.50 22.81
C LYS A 25 -37.06 -27.23 21.33
N SER A 26 -38.07 -27.89 20.77
CA SER A 26 -38.52 -27.61 19.40
C SER A 26 -39.07 -26.18 19.27
N ILE A 27 -38.55 -25.41 18.32
CA ILE A 27 -39.15 -24.13 17.93
C ILE A 27 -40.40 -24.43 17.10
N VAL A 28 -41.59 -24.14 17.64
CA VAL A 28 -42.85 -24.25 16.91
C VAL A 28 -43.06 -22.95 16.12
N ASN A 29 -42.73 -22.97 14.83
CA ASN A 29 -43.02 -21.84 13.95
C ASN A 29 -44.49 -21.88 13.48
N SER A 30 -45.31 -20.99 14.02
CA SER A 30 -46.74 -20.88 13.71
C SER A 30 -47.06 -20.25 12.34
N SER A 31 -46.08 -19.70 11.61
CA SER A 31 -46.31 -19.10 10.27
C SER A 31 -46.15 -20.10 9.10
N ALA A 32 -45.72 -21.33 9.37
CA ALA A 32 -45.37 -22.33 8.35
C ALA A 32 -46.53 -22.81 7.45
N GLN A 33 -47.79 -22.47 7.75
CA GLN A 33 -48.93 -22.78 6.87
C GLN A 33 -49.03 -21.91 5.61
N GLN A 34 -48.40 -20.73 5.58
CA GLN A 34 -48.60 -19.74 4.50
C GLN A 34 -47.44 -19.63 3.51
N PHE A 35 -46.23 -20.06 3.88
CA PHE A 35 -45.03 -19.96 3.04
C PHE A 35 -44.18 -21.23 3.11
N ALA A 36 -44.55 -22.26 2.36
CA ALA A 36 -43.79 -23.50 2.22
C ALA A 36 -43.29 -23.68 0.77
N GLN A 37 -42.01 -23.38 0.51
CA GLN A 37 -41.36 -23.80 -0.72
C GLN A 37 -41.03 -25.29 -0.64
N LYS A 38 -41.74 -26.11 -1.43
CA LYS A 38 -41.41 -27.52 -1.64
C LYS A 38 -40.33 -27.63 -2.73
N GLY A 39 -39.07 -27.58 -2.33
CA GLY A 39 -37.97 -28.00 -3.22
C GLY A 39 -38.04 -29.51 -3.49
N GLU A 40 -37.61 -29.94 -4.68
CA GLU A 40 -37.53 -31.38 -4.98
C GLU A 40 -36.49 -32.08 -4.09
N THR A 41 -36.81 -33.31 -3.71
CA THR A 41 -35.96 -34.16 -2.85
C THR A 41 -34.82 -34.84 -3.61
N SER A 42 -34.78 -34.75 -4.94
CA SER A 42 -33.70 -35.30 -5.77
C SER A 42 -32.69 -34.21 -6.14
N GLY A 43 -31.39 -34.54 -6.04
CA GLY A 43 -30.29 -33.61 -6.37
C GLY A 43 -29.70 -32.79 -5.21
N VAL A 44 -30.32 -32.78 -4.02
CA VAL A 44 -29.76 -32.10 -2.83
C VAL A 44 -28.80 -33.02 -2.07
N SER A 45 -27.49 -32.89 -2.33
CA SER A 45 -26.46 -33.56 -1.53
C SER A 45 -26.18 -32.75 -0.26
N TYR A 46 -26.77 -33.18 0.86
CA TYR A 46 -26.39 -32.64 2.16
C TYR A 46 -25.00 -33.14 2.55
N SER A 47 -24.03 -32.22 2.66
CA SER A 47 -22.76 -32.52 3.32
C SER A 47 -23.05 -32.88 4.77
N VAL A 48 -22.95 -34.17 5.10
CA VAL A 48 -23.07 -34.64 6.48
C VAL A 48 -21.96 -33.95 7.26
N ASN A 49 -22.34 -33.13 8.24
CA ASN A 49 -21.40 -32.42 9.09
C ASN A 49 -20.83 -33.43 10.10
N THR A 50 -19.94 -34.31 9.61
CA THR A 50 -19.13 -35.18 10.45
C THR A 50 -18.38 -34.32 11.43
N ALA A 51 -18.29 -34.73 12.70
CA ALA A 51 -17.39 -34.09 13.65
C ALA A 51 -16.01 -33.94 12.99
N PRO A 52 -15.34 -32.77 13.13
CA PRO A 52 -14.04 -32.57 12.53
C PRO A 52 -13.12 -33.72 12.94
N PRO A 53 -12.37 -34.34 12.01
CA PRO A 53 -11.60 -35.53 12.30
C PRO A 53 -10.73 -35.26 13.54
N SER A 54 -10.71 -36.21 14.46
CA SER A 54 -9.82 -36.14 15.63
C SER A 54 -8.39 -36.35 15.13
N LEU A 55 -7.74 -35.26 14.71
CA LEU A 55 -6.39 -35.21 14.12
C LEU A 55 -5.27 -35.52 15.13
N GLY A 56 -5.54 -36.38 16.11
CA GLY A 56 -4.58 -36.86 17.09
C GLY A 56 -4.71 -36.28 18.49
N SER A 57 -3.76 -36.72 19.32
CA SER A 57 -3.63 -36.42 20.75
C SER A 57 -3.14 -35.00 21.06
N LEU A 58 -2.93 -34.15 20.04
CA LEU A 58 -2.28 -32.85 20.16
C LEU A 58 -2.94 -31.79 19.25
N ASP A 59 -3.33 -30.65 19.81
CA ASP A 59 -3.86 -29.50 19.07
C ASP A 59 -2.81 -28.40 18.92
N LEU A 60 -2.79 -27.73 17.77
CA LEU A 60 -2.03 -26.50 17.54
C LEU A 60 -2.88 -25.27 17.90
N ILE A 61 -2.43 -24.48 18.88
CA ILE A 61 -3.22 -23.40 19.49
C ILE A 61 -2.85 -22.01 18.95
N LYS A 62 -1.57 -21.68 18.83
CA LYS A 62 -1.11 -20.36 18.38
C LYS A 62 0.30 -20.39 17.83
N ILE A 63 0.62 -19.44 16.95
CA ILE A 63 1.96 -19.26 16.37
C ILE A 63 2.42 -17.81 16.53
N LYS A 64 3.65 -17.64 16.98
CA LYS A 64 4.39 -16.38 16.97
C LYS A 64 5.59 -16.52 16.04
N ILE A 65 5.53 -15.85 14.87
CA ILE A 65 6.69 -15.73 13.99
C ILE A 65 7.73 -14.81 14.67
N ASN A 66 9.01 -15.14 14.56
CA ASN A 66 10.09 -14.31 15.05
C ASN A 66 10.48 -13.26 14.01
N THR A 67 9.66 -12.20 13.89
CA THR A 67 9.91 -11.06 13.02
C THR A 67 10.59 -9.91 13.79
N THR A 68 11.50 -9.19 13.14
CA THR A 68 12.04 -7.91 13.64
C THR A 68 10.97 -6.82 13.59
N PHE A 69 10.29 -6.71 12.44
CA PHE A 69 9.23 -5.74 12.19
C PHE A 69 7.85 -6.42 12.21
N ASP A 70 6.85 -5.71 12.73
CA ASP A 70 5.45 -6.06 12.51
C ASP A 70 4.93 -5.35 11.23
N VAL A 71 3.71 -5.70 10.81
CA VAL A 71 3.00 -5.02 9.71
C VAL A 71 1.77 -4.32 10.27
N CYS A 72 1.37 -3.19 9.69
CA CYS A 72 0.21 -2.42 10.12
C CYS A 72 -0.61 -1.88 8.95
N HIS A 73 -1.87 -1.53 9.23
CA HIS A 73 -2.81 -1.00 8.24
C HIS A 73 -2.38 0.38 7.73
N ASP A 74 -2.71 0.67 6.48
CA ASP A 74 -2.42 1.95 5.82
C ASP A 74 -3.05 3.16 6.54
N GLU A 75 -4.19 2.96 7.19
CA GLU A 75 -4.96 4.00 7.89
C GLU A 75 -4.76 3.99 9.41
N VAL A 76 -3.65 3.45 9.94
CA VAL A 76 -3.28 3.65 11.36
C VAL A 76 -3.35 5.15 11.67
N SER A 77 -4.20 5.56 12.61
CA SER A 77 -4.26 6.94 13.13
C SER A 77 -3.31 7.11 14.32
N SER A 78 -3.51 6.33 15.38
CA SER A 78 -2.71 6.39 16.60
C SER A 78 -1.86 5.14 16.84
N PHE A 79 -0.66 5.34 17.38
CA PHE A 79 0.30 4.27 17.71
C PHE A 79 -0.10 3.44 18.95
N SER A 80 -1.20 3.82 19.60
CA SER A 80 -1.85 3.07 20.68
C SER A 80 -2.95 2.13 20.17
N GLU A 81 -3.39 2.25 18.91
CA GLU A 81 -4.52 1.48 18.36
C GLU A 81 -4.09 0.09 17.90
N PHE A 82 -3.98 -0.87 18.82
CA PHE A 82 -3.57 -2.26 18.52
C PHE A 82 -4.42 -2.95 17.42
N LYS A 83 -5.68 -2.52 17.24
CA LYS A 83 -6.59 -3.00 16.17
C LYS A 83 -6.03 -2.77 14.76
N SER A 84 -5.22 -1.73 14.59
CA SER A 84 -4.64 -1.30 13.31
C SER A 84 -3.28 -1.96 13.02
N PHE A 85 -2.80 -2.83 13.91
CA PHE A 85 -1.59 -3.63 13.74
C PHE A 85 -1.96 -5.09 13.47
N TRP A 86 -1.21 -5.72 12.57
CA TRP A 86 -1.50 -7.05 12.02
C TRP A 86 -0.95 -8.19 12.88
N ILE A 87 -1.26 -8.11 14.16
CA ILE A 87 -0.96 -9.09 15.20
C ILE A 87 -2.26 -9.41 15.96
N LEU A 88 -2.37 -10.62 16.50
CA LEU A 88 -3.50 -11.07 17.32
C LEU A 88 -3.13 -11.03 18.80
N GLU A 89 -4.12 -10.89 19.67
CA GLU A 89 -3.93 -10.80 21.12
C GLU A 89 -4.59 -12.00 21.86
N ASP A 90 -3.83 -12.63 22.75
CA ASP A 90 -4.30 -13.65 23.70
C ASP A 90 -3.62 -13.42 25.06
N LYS A 91 -4.41 -12.93 26.04
CA LYS A 91 -4.02 -12.75 27.45
C LYS A 91 -2.77 -11.87 27.65
N GLY A 92 -2.75 -10.71 27.00
CA GLY A 92 -1.66 -9.74 27.04
C GLY A 92 -0.43 -10.12 26.21
N LYS A 93 -0.52 -11.19 25.40
CA LYS A 93 0.56 -11.66 24.52
C LYS A 93 0.13 -11.60 23.05
N TYR A 94 1.12 -11.46 22.17
CA TYR A 94 0.90 -11.19 20.75
C TYR A 94 1.41 -12.31 19.84
N TYR A 95 0.58 -12.64 18.85
CA TYR A 95 0.73 -13.79 17.97
C TYR A 95 0.44 -13.40 16.51
N HIS A 96 0.91 -14.20 15.56
CA HIS A 96 0.63 -14.02 14.13
C HIS A 96 -0.46 -14.98 13.63
N TRP A 97 -0.85 -15.95 14.46
CA TRP A 97 -2.00 -16.82 14.23
C TRP A 97 -2.51 -17.39 15.56
N LEU A 98 -3.83 -17.49 15.69
CA LEU A 98 -4.54 -18.11 16.81
C LEU A 98 -5.54 -19.13 16.26
N SER A 99 -5.71 -20.27 16.95
CA SER A 99 -6.74 -21.26 16.62
C SER A 99 -8.16 -20.75 16.86
N LEU A 100 -8.31 -19.82 17.81
CA LEU A 100 -9.52 -19.08 18.16
C LEU A 100 -9.13 -17.63 18.49
N ARG A 101 -9.70 -16.64 17.80
CA ARG A 101 -9.50 -15.21 18.09
C ARG A 101 -10.47 -14.79 19.21
N GLY A 102 -9.97 -14.73 20.44
CA GLY A 102 -10.77 -14.37 21.63
C GLY A 102 -11.04 -12.87 21.76
N ASN A 103 -10.10 -12.03 21.31
CA ASN A 103 -10.22 -10.58 21.37
C ASN A 103 -11.24 -10.08 20.31
N PRO A 104 -12.26 -9.26 20.68
CA PRO A 104 -13.23 -8.74 19.72
C PRO A 104 -12.64 -7.89 18.58
N GLU A 105 -11.55 -7.16 18.82
CA GLU A 105 -10.90 -6.30 17.82
C GLU A 105 -10.16 -7.11 16.74
N ASP A 106 -9.79 -8.36 17.04
CA ASP A 106 -9.14 -9.27 16.09
C ASP A 106 -10.08 -9.74 14.97
N LYS A 107 -11.39 -9.48 15.08
CA LYS A 107 -12.40 -9.82 14.05
C LYS A 107 -12.20 -9.08 12.74
N ASN A 108 -11.71 -7.83 12.80
CA ASN A 108 -11.51 -6.98 11.62
C ASN A 108 -10.13 -7.17 10.97
N LYS A 109 -9.23 -7.93 11.62
CA LYS A 109 -7.87 -8.18 11.13
C LYS A 109 -7.88 -9.26 10.05
N PRO A 110 -7.05 -9.15 9.00
CA PRO A 110 -7.11 -10.06 7.87
C PRO A 110 -6.80 -11.53 8.24
N ASP A 111 -7.25 -12.44 7.39
CA ASP A 111 -6.85 -13.86 7.39
C ASP A 111 -6.60 -14.28 5.93
N PRO A 112 -5.36 -14.69 5.55
CA PRO A 112 -4.18 -14.79 6.39
C PRO A 112 -3.63 -13.43 6.84
N LEU A 113 -3.02 -13.41 8.05
CA LEU A 113 -2.29 -12.24 8.53
C LEU A 113 -0.99 -12.02 7.73
N PRO A 114 -0.64 -10.75 7.44
CA PRO A 114 0.64 -10.40 6.84
C PRO A 114 1.80 -10.51 7.83
N VAL A 115 2.94 -10.97 7.31
CA VAL A 115 4.18 -11.20 8.06
C VAL A 115 5.35 -10.72 7.19
N THR A 116 6.35 -10.08 7.81
CA THR A 116 7.56 -9.62 7.09
C THR A 116 8.82 -10.27 7.67
N LEU A 117 9.70 -10.74 6.79
CA LEU A 117 11.02 -11.29 7.12
C LEU A 117 12.04 -10.85 6.06
N ALA A 118 13.31 -10.71 6.41
CA ALA A 118 14.37 -10.57 5.43
C ALA A 118 14.74 -11.94 4.83
N SER A 119 14.98 -11.99 3.53
CA SER A 119 15.37 -13.24 2.83
C SER A 119 16.72 -13.80 3.30
N THR A 120 17.56 -12.95 3.89
CA THR A 120 18.84 -13.28 4.52
C THR A 120 18.71 -13.99 5.87
N ASP A 121 17.55 -13.89 6.52
CA ASP A 121 17.36 -14.36 7.89
C ASP A 121 16.90 -15.82 7.92
N SER A 122 17.08 -16.49 9.05
CA SER A 122 16.54 -17.84 9.22
C SER A 122 15.06 -17.72 9.60
N PHE A 123 14.19 -18.51 8.96
CA PHE A 123 12.78 -18.54 9.36
C PHE A 123 12.68 -19.25 10.72
N VAL A 124 12.37 -18.48 11.77
CA VAL A 124 12.13 -18.99 13.12
C VAL A 124 10.70 -18.63 13.55
N PHE A 125 10.01 -19.57 14.19
CA PHE A 125 8.74 -19.30 14.87
C PHE A 125 8.58 -20.18 16.11
N THR A 126 7.77 -19.72 17.06
CA THR A 126 7.32 -20.52 18.21
C THR A 126 5.85 -20.90 18.00
N ALA A 127 5.52 -22.17 18.19
CA ALA A 127 4.16 -22.68 18.16
C ALA A 127 3.79 -23.27 19.52
N THR A 128 2.61 -22.92 20.02
CA THR A 128 2.04 -23.50 21.24
C THR A 128 1.09 -24.64 20.88
N PHE A 129 1.31 -25.80 21.49
CA PHE A 129 0.46 -26.98 21.37
C PHE A 129 -0.26 -27.26 22.69
N LYS A 130 -1.35 -28.03 22.62
CA LYS A 130 -2.12 -28.46 23.78
C LYS A 130 -2.45 -29.95 23.66
N ALA A 131 -2.05 -30.74 24.65
CA ALA A 131 -2.26 -32.19 24.62
C ALA A 131 -3.68 -32.58 25.09
N LYS A 132 -4.36 -33.46 24.34
CA LYS A 132 -5.66 -34.05 24.73
C LYS A 132 -5.52 -35.23 25.69
N ALA A 133 -4.36 -35.89 25.67
CA ALA A 133 -3.95 -36.99 26.54
C ALA A 133 -2.42 -37.02 26.65
N PRO A 134 -1.82 -37.75 27.62
CA PRO A 134 -0.37 -37.79 27.80
C PRO A 134 0.41 -38.45 26.65
N VAL A 135 0.78 -37.65 25.64
CA VAL A 135 1.50 -38.07 24.43
C VAL A 135 2.92 -37.51 24.39
N ALA A 136 3.88 -38.34 24.01
CA ALA A 136 5.20 -37.91 23.55
C ALA A 136 5.27 -38.19 22.04
N CYS A 137 5.66 -37.21 21.24
CA CYS A 137 5.70 -37.36 19.79
C CYS A 137 6.76 -36.43 19.18
N LYS A 138 7.21 -36.73 17.97
CA LYS A 138 7.94 -35.79 17.13
C LYS A 138 6.97 -34.95 16.34
N ILE A 139 7.33 -33.70 16.07
CA ILE A 139 6.60 -32.78 15.20
C ILE A 139 7.55 -32.30 14.11
N ARG A 140 7.11 -32.37 12.85
CA ARG A 140 7.80 -31.76 11.70
C ARG A 140 6.91 -30.72 11.05
N VAL A 141 7.54 -29.73 10.42
CA VAL A 141 6.84 -28.65 9.72
C VAL A 141 7.51 -28.39 8.38
N GLN A 142 6.72 -28.20 7.34
CA GLN A 142 7.17 -27.83 6.00
C GLN A 142 6.15 -26.91 5.34
N ASP A 143 6.60 -26.00 4.47
CA ASP A 143 5.65 -25.27 3.63
C ASP A 143 5.05 -26.18 2.54
N SER A 144 3.93 -25.77 1.94
CA SER A 144 3.27 -26.57 0.90
C SER A 144 4.13 -26.87 -0.33
N ASN A 145 5.18 -26.07 -0.60
CA ASN A 145 6.10 -26.31 -1.71
C ASN A 145 7.38 -27.06 -1.30
N LYS A 146 7.51 -27.47 -0.03
CA LYS A 146 8.67 -28.16 0.56
C LYS A 146 10.02 -27.43 0.35
N ARG A 147 9.98 -26.09 0.29
CA ARG A 147 11.14 -25.19 0.18
C ARG A 147 11.66 -24.79 1.56
N TYR A 148 10.75 -24.49 2.49
CA TYR A 148 11.03 -24.30 3.90
C TYR A 148 10.73 -25.62 4.62
N VAL A 149 11.78 -26.30 5.06
CA VAL A 149 11.68 -27.53 5.86
C VAL A 149 12.34 -27.25 7.21
N PHE A 150 11.54 -27.30 8.27
CA PHE A 150 11.96 -26.93 9.61
C PHE A 150 12.54 -28.13 10.35
N LYS A 151 13.51 -27.88 11.23
CA LYS A 151 14.08 -28.89 12.15
C LYS A 151 12.96 -29.56 12.96
N GLU A 152 12.90 -30.89 12.92
CA GLU A 152 11.98 -31.68 13.76
C GLU A 152 12.14 -31.30 15.23
N GLN A 153 11.02 -31.21 15.96
CA GLN A 153 10.98 -30.93 17.39
C GLN A 153 10.43 -32.14 18.14
N GLN A 154 11.01 -32.45 19.30
CA GLN A 154 10.48 -33.45 20.21
C GLN A 154 9.46 -32.78 21.15
N HIS A 155 8.19 -33.15 21.03
CA HIS A 155 7.19 -32.80 22.04
C HIS A 155 7.39 -33.71 23.27
N PRO A 156 7.59 -33.15 24.48
CA PRO A 156 7.70 -33.93 25.70
C PRO A 156 6.35 -34.54 26.09
N LYS A 157 6.36 -35.58 26.93
CA LYS A 157 5.11 -36.10 27.51
C LYS A 157 4.51 -35.04 28.45
N LYS A 158 3.39 -34.45 28.05
CA LYS A 158 2.67 -33.41 28.82
C LYS A 158 1.33 -33.91 29.34
N ASN A 159 0.83 -33.29 30.41
CA ASN A 159 -0.48 -33.64 30.94
C ASN A 159 -1.59 -33.15 30.01
N LYS A 160 -2.78 -33.74 30.16
CA LYS A 160 -3.97 -33.27 29.44
C LYS A 160 -4.21 -31.79 29.74
N ASP A 161 -4.61 -31.06 28.71
CA ASP A 161 -4.93 -29.64 28.71
C ASP A 161 -3.76 -28.67 28.99
N GLU A 162 -2.53 -29.17 29.16
CA GLU A 162 -1.32 -28.36 29.34
C GLU A 162 -0.87 -27.71 28.01
N GLU A 163 -0.67 -26.39 28.00
CA GLU A 163 -0.06 -25.67 26.87
C GLU A 163 1.48 -25.82 26.90
N HIS A 164 2.08 -26.11 25.75
CA HIS A 164 3.54 -26.24 25.62
C HIS A 164 4.05 -25.57 24.34
N GLU A 165 5.14 -24.79 24.46
CA GLU A 165 5.74 -24.04 23.36
C GLU A 165 6.97 -24.77 22.79
N LEU A 166 7.02 -24.93 21.47
CA LEU A 166 8.16 -25.46 20.73
C LEU A 166 8.59 -24.42 19.68
N THR A 167 9.90 -24.23 19.52
CA THR A 167 10.48 -23.30 18.54
C THR A 167 11.02 -24.08 17.35
N PHE A 168 10.55 -23.71 16.16
CA PHE A 168 10.94 -24.31 14.90
C PHE A 168 11.86 -23.35 14.15
N THR A 169 12.97 -23.88 13.65
CA THR A 169 13.95 -23.15 12.84
C THR A 169 14.12 -23.85 11.50
N CYS A 170 14.01 -23.10 10.41
CA CYS A 170 14.41 -23.53 9.08
C CYS A 170 15.83 -23.03 8.81
N ASP A 171 16.77 -23.97 8.65
CA ASP A 171 18.15 -23.66 8.30
C ASP A 171 18.29 -23.29 6.82
N THR A 172 17.41 -23.83 5.96
CA THR A 172 17.40 -23.50 4.54
C THR A 172 16.82 -22.10 4.31
N LYS A 173 17.47 -21.35 3.43
CA LYS A 173 17.04 -20.00 2.98
C LYS A 173 16.70 -20.07 1.50
N PRO A 174 15.57 -20.70 1.11
CA PRO A 174 15.25 -21.04 -0.28
C PRO A 174 15.06 -19.83 -1.22
N TYR A 175 14.97 -18.62 -0.65
CA TYR A 175 14.82 -17.36 -1.38
C TYR A 175 15.91 -16.35 -1.00
N LYS A 176 17.05 -16.79 -0.45
CA LYS A 176 18.14 -15.91 0.00
C LYS A 176 18.52 -14.89 -1.08
N ASP A 177 18.77 -13.66 -0.64
CA ASP A 177 19.17 -12.52 -1.48
C ASP A 177 18.17 -12.26 -2.63
N THR A 178 16.88 -12.53 -2.40
CA THR A 178 15.80 -12.36 -3.38
C THR A 178 14.51 -11.83 -2.73
N VAL A 179 13.88 -10.82 -3.33
CA VAL A 179 12.54 -10.33 -2.92
C VAL A 179 11.46 -11.37 -3.26
N GLN A 180 10.51 -11.64 -2.36
CA GLN A 180 9.34 -12.48 -2.65
C GLN A 180 8.04 -11.98 -2.01
N TYR A 181 6.94 -12.31 -2.67
CA TYR A 181 5.58 -12.21 -2.15
C TYR A 181 4.86 -13.54 -2.27
N LEU A 182 4.37 -14.04 -1.14
CA LEU A 182 3.66 -15.32 -0.99
C LEU A 182 2.35 -15.07 -0.22
N GLU A 183 1.33 -14.64 -0.94
CA GLU A 183 -0.01 -14.27 -0.43
C GLU A 183 -0.68 -15.34 0.44
N ASN A 184 -0.45 -16.62 0.12
CA ASN A 184 -1.02 -17.78 0.80
C ASN A 184 0.08 -18.76 1.28
N PHE A 185 1.15 -18.23 1.89
CA PHE A 185 2.21 -19.05 2.47
C PHE A 185 1.63 -19.96 3.57
N THR A 186 1.68 -21.28 3.36
CA THR A 186 1.03 -22.26 4.22
C THR A 186 2.07 -23.16 4.87
N LEU A 187 2.08 -23.21 6.21
CA LEU A 187 2.84 -24.17 7.01
C LEU A 187 1.97 -25.39 7.31
N ASN A 188 2.46 -26.57 6.94
CA ASN A 188 1.81 -27.85 7.21
C ASN A 188 2.55 -28.52 8.37
N PHE A 189 1.80 -28.87 9.41
CA PHE A 189 2.30 -29.54 10.60
C PHE A 189 1.95 -31.03 10.52
N GLU A 190 2.87 -31.89 10.91
CA GLU A 190 2.65 -33.33 11.03
C GLU A 190 3.30 -33.83 12.34
N TYR A 191 2.67 -34.78 13.02
CA TYR A 191 3.23 -35.41 14.21
C TYR A 191 3.39 -36.93 14.05
N SER A 192 4.28 -37.52 14.85
CA SER A 192 4.54 -38.96 14.84
C SER A 192 4.89 -39.46 16.24
N GLU A 193 4.18 -40.49 16.72
CA GLU A 193 4.43 -41.12 18.02
C GLU A 193 5.56 -42.16 17.98
N ASP A 194 5.78 -42.80 16.81
CA ASP A 194 6.81 -43.82 16.58
C ASP A 194 8.04 -43.31 15.79
N GLY A 195 7.99 -42.06 15.32
CA GLY A 195 9.02 -41.44 14.47
C GLY A 195 9.03 -41.93 13.02
N LYS A 196 8.04 -42.74 12.59
CA LYS A 196 7.97 -43.37 11.26
C LYS A 196 6.66 -43.03 10.54
N ASN A 197 5.53 -43.21 11.22
CA ASN A 197 4.20 -42.91 10.72
C ASN A 197 3.84 -41.48 11.09
N TRP A 198 3.60 -40.64 10.08
CA TRP A 198 3.34 -39.21 10.25
C TRP A 198 1.87 -38.90 9.96
N VAL A 199 1.22 -38.22 10.91
CA VAL A 199 -0.20 -37.85 10.86
C VAL A 199 -0.31 -36.33 10.66
N PRO A 200 -1.08 -35.86 9.66
CA PRO A 200 -1.32 -34.43 9.46
C PRO A 200 -2.03 -33.76 10.64
N MET A 201 -1.59 -32.56 10.98
CA MET A 201 -2.23 -31.65 11.92
C MET A 201 -2.87 -30.47 11.18
N LYS A 202 -3.41 -29.49 11.93
CA LYS A 202 -3.94 -28.24 11.36
C LYS A 202 -2.82 -27.43 10.69
N SER A 203 -2.98 -27.13 9.40
CA SER A 203 -2.12 -26.21 8.66
C SER A 203 -2.48 -24.75 8.93
N VAL A 204 -1.50 -23.85 8.83
CA VAL A 204 -1.63 -22.41 9.12
C VAL A 204 -1.18 -21.58 7.92
N LYS A 205 -1.88 -20.46 7.65
CA LYS A 205 -1.60 -19.57 6.52
C LYS A 205 -1.13 -18.18 6.97
N PHE A 206 -0.21 -17.61 6.19
CA PHE A 206 0.31 -16.26 6.33
C PHE A 206 0.41 -15.60 4.95
N CYS A 207 0.27 -14.27 4.89
CA CYS A 207 0.67 -13.48 3.73
C CYS A 207 2.12 -13.05 3.95
N LEU A 208 3.07 -13.78 3.37
CA LEU A 208 4.50 -13.58 3.66
C LEU A 208 5.15 -12.62 2.65
N TYR A 209 5.65 -11.51 3.19
CA TYR A 209 6.52 -10.55 2.53
C TYR A 209 7.97 -10.90 2.87
N LEU A 210 8.78 -11.24 1.85
CA LEU A 210 10.23 -11.41 1.99
C LEU A 210 10.94 -10.25 1.31
N THR A 211 11.53 -9.36 2.12
CA THR A 211 12.40 -8.29 1.63
C THR A 211 13.78 -8.87 1.31
N ILE A 212 14.56 -8.26 0.41
CA ILE A 212 15.86 -8.82 0.01
C ILE A 212 16.84 -8.87 1.21
N GLY A 213 16.84 -7.83 2.05
CA GLY A 213 17.58 -7.79 3.32
C GLY A 213 16.72 -7.18 4.43
N SER A 214 17.33 -6.85 5.58
CA SER A 214 16.62 -6.18 6.67
C SER A 214 16.06 -4.82 6.21
N PRO A 215 14.74 -4.55 6.36
CA PRO A 215 14.10 -3.33 5.90
C PRO A 215 14.80 -2.03 6.33
N GLY A 216 14.93 -1.07 5.40
CA GLY A 216 15.49 0.26 5.65
C GLY A 216 14.55 1.20 6.39
N TYR A 217 13.96 0.75 7.50
CA TYR A 217 12.93 1.46 8.26
C TYR A 217 13.36 2.85 8.72
N ASP A 218 14.60 3.01 9.18
CA ASP A 218 15.12 4.33 9.59
C ASP A 218 15.32 5.33 8.44
N GLN A 219 15.37 4.85 7.19
CA GLN A 219 15.61 5.65 5.99
C GLN A 219 14.35 6.22 5.34
N LEU A 220 13.17 5.87 5.88
CA LEU A 220 11.87 6.39 5.42
C LEU A 220 11.86 7.92 5.52
N SER A 221 11.69 8.59 4.39
CA SER A 221 12.29 9.89 4.09
C SER A 221 11.52 11.08 4.75
N PRO A 222 11.86 11.57 5.95
CA PRO A 222 10.95 12.19 6.96
C PRO A 222 9.88 13.23 6.49
N SER A 223 8.68 13.24 7.12
CA SER A 223 7.64 14.26 6.85
C SER A 223 7.99 15.60 7.51
N SER A 224 7.97 16.70 6.75
CA SER A 224 8.21 18.03 7.31
C SER A 224 6.93 18.65 7.86
N ALA A 225 6.76 18.67 9.18
CA ALA A 225 5.66 19.37 9.86
C ALA A 225 5.84 20.91 9.87
N ARG A 226 6.22 21.52 8.73
CA ARG A 226 6.31 22.97 8.58
C ARG A 226 4.94 23.52 8.16
N GLY A 227 4.27 24.15 9.12
CA GLY A 227 2.92 24.69 8.97
C GLY A 227 1.88 23.82 9.67
N GLY A 228 1.01 24.44 10.47
CA GLY A 228 0.02 23.76 11.31
C GLY A 228 -1.16 23.11 10.57
N GLU A 229 -1.03 22.88 9.26
CA GLU A 229 -2.01 22.16 8.43
C GLU A 229 -1.97 20.64 8.64
N TYR A 230 -0.87 20.11 9.21
CA TYR A 230 -0.65 18.68 9.40
C TYR A 230 -0.45 18.35 10.88
N THR A 231 -1.19 17.36 11.38
CA THR A 231 -0.99 16.85 12.73
C THR A 231 0.30 16.01 12.81
N ALA A 232 0.90 15.91 13.99
CA ALA A 232 2.00 14.98 14.22
C ALA A 232 1.61 13.51 13.90
N GLU A 233 0.32 13.20 13.99
CA GLU A 233 -0.23 11.90 13.63
C GLU A 233 -0.24 11.64 12.12
N ASP A 234 -0.25 12.65 11.24
CA ASP A 234 -0.05 12.43 9.80
C ASP A 234 1.44 12.43 9.40
N GLY A 235 2.33 12.98 10.24
CA GLY A 235 3.75 13.18 9.94
C GLY A 235 4.71 12.03 10.29
N ASN A 236 4.39 11.19 11.27
CA ASN A 236 5.32 10.14 11.68
C ASN A 236 5.36 8.98 10.67
N ARG A 237 6.49 8.90 9.93
CA ARG A 237 6.85 7.81 9.00
C ARG A 237 7.34 6.54 9.69
N ARG A 238 7.82 6.66 10.94
CA ARG A 238 8.20 5.53 11.80
C ARG A 238 7.02 5.25 12.74
N ILE A 239 6.49 4.02 12.69
CA ILE A 239 5.33 3.57 13.45
C ILE A 239 5.81 2.53 14.44
N ILE A 240 5.75 2.84 15.74
CA ILE A 240 6.06 1.88 16.80
C ILE A 240 4.74 1.43 17.43
N ASN A 241 4.46 0.14 17.38
CA ASN A 241 3.30 -0.44 18.04
C ASN A 241 3.49 -0.39 19.56
N ARG A 242 2.79 0.51 20.25
CA ARG A 242 2.91 0.65 21.72
C ARG A 242 2.43 -0.57 22.49
N ALA A 243 1.64 -1.45 21.88
CA ALA A 243 1.13 -2.66 22.52
C ALA A 243 2.24 -3.68 22.81
N ASN A 244 3.29 -3.75 21.96
CA ASN A 244 4.38 -4.73 22.07
C ASN A 244 5.80 -4.14 21.91
N GLY A 245 5.92 -2.83 21.67
CA GLY A 245 7.19 -2.11 21.52
C GLY A 245 7.86 -2.27 20.15
N LYS A 246 7.26 -2.97 19.18
CA LYS A 246 7.90 -3.23 17.88
C LYS A 246 7.70 -2.12 16.86
N GLU A 247 8.72 -1.93 16.04
CA GLU A 247 8.64 -1.17 14.80
C GLU A 247 7.72 -1.87 13.79
N SER A 248 6.92 -1.09 13.08
CA SER A 248 5.85 -1.57 12.20
C SER A 248 5.91 -0.86 10.85
N ILE A 249 5.78 -1.64 9.77
CA ILE A 249 5.80 -1.13 8.40
C ILE A 249 4.36 -1.08 7.87
N LEU A 250 3.99 0.01 7.18
CA LEU A 250 2.70 0.14 6.50
C LEU A 250 2.60 -0.92 5.39
N GLU A 251 1.51 -1.68 5.37
CA GLU A 251 1.40 -2.85 4.51
C GLU A 251 1.56 -2.51 3.02
N THR A 252 1.09 -1.35 2.54
CA THR A 252 1.28 -0.96 1.13
C THR A 252 2.75 -0.89 0.68
N PHE A 253 3.70 -0.51 1.55
CA PHE A 253 5.13 -0.51 1.16
C PHE A 253 5.64 -1.93 0.89
N LEU A 254 5.28 -2.87 1.77
CA LEU A 254 5.64 -4.29 1.62
C LEU A 254 4.86 -4.94 0.47
N TYR A 255 3.59 -4.62 0.30
CA TYR A 255 2.73 -5.12 -0.77
C TYR A 255 3.27 -4.68 -2.14
N VAL A 256 3.43 -3.38 -2.39
CA VAL A 256 3.91 -2.91 -3.69
C VAL A 256 5.36 -3.36 -3.92
N GLY A 257 6.23 -3.20 -2.93
CA GLY A 257 7.64 -3.58 -3.03
C GLY A 257 7.86 -5.07 -3.27
N CYS A 258 7.24 -5.94 -2.47
CA CYS A 258 7.48 -7.38 -2.57
C CYS A 258 6.66 -8.06 -3.68
N LYS A 259 5.45 -7.59 -3.99
CA LYS A 259 4.60 -8.17 -5.06
C LYS A 259 5.17 -7.87 -6.44
N PHE A 260 5.54 -6.61 -6.69
CA PHE A 260 6.01 -6.19 -8.01
C PHE A 260 7.53 -6.26 -8.14
N GLY A 261 8.29 -6.18 -7.03
CA GLY A 261 9.71 -6.52 -7.00
C GLY A 261 10.02 -8.02 -6.92
N LYS A 262 9.01 -8.91 -6.91
CA LYS A 262 9.17 -10.36 -6.75
C LYS A 262 10.20 -10.96 -7.72
N GLY A 263 11.16 -11.71 -7.17
CA GLY A 263 12.24 -12.34 -7.93
C GLY A 263 13.49 -11.49 -8.11
N SER A 264 13.44 -10.20 -7.78
CA SER A 264 14.58 -9.27 -7.89
C SER A 264 15.68 -9.58 -6.87
N ARG A 265 16.94 -9.45 -7.29
CA ARG A 265 18.17 -9.81 -6.54
C ARG A 265 19.13 -8.66 -6.29
N ASN A 266 18.82 -7.46 -6.80
CA ASN A 266 19.65 -6.26 -6.62
C ASN A 266 18.81 -4.99 -6.72
N ALA A 267 19.44 -3.85 -6.44
CA ALA A 267 18.80 -2.54 -6.39
C ALA A 267 18.15 -2.15 -7.74
N ASP A 268 18.86 -2.36 -8.84
CA ASP A 268 18.43 -1.98 -10.18
C ASP A 268 17.22 -2.83 -10.62
N GLU A 269 17.22 -4.14 -10.36
CA GLU A 269 16.06 -5.01 -10.61
C GLU A 269 14.84 -4.60 -9.79
N ILE A 270 15.00 -4.37 -8.49
CA ILE A 270 13.91 -3.93 -7.61
C ILE A 270 13.31 -2.62 -8.12
N MET A 271 14.15 -1.61 -8.39
CA MET A 271 13.73 -0.29 -8.84
C MET A 271 12.94 -0.39 -10.16
N ASN A 272 13.48 -1.11 -11.15
CA ASN A 272 12.83 -1.25 -12.45
C ASN A 272 11.53 -2.07 -12.39
N ASN A 273 11.49 -3.16 -11.62
CA ASN A 273 10.32 -4.03 -11.51
C ASN A 273 9.17 -3.37 -10.72
N VAL A 274 9.47 -2.67 -9.63
CA VAL A 274 8.50 -1.85 -8.88
C VAL A 274 7.99 -0.70 -9.76
N PHE A 275 8.90 0.01 -10.46
CA PHE A 275 8.49 1.10 -11.34
C PHE A 275 7.67 0.62 -12.55
N ALA A 276 7.92 -0.58 -13.07
CA ALA A 276 7.13 -1.16 -14.16
C ALA A 276 5.64 -1.30 -13.79
N HIS A 277 5.32 -1.61 -12.52
CA HIS A 277 3.94 -1.55 -12.03
C HIS A 277 3.45 -0.10 -11.88
N ILE A 278 4.24 0.80 -11.28
CA ILE A 278 3.86 2.21 -11.08
C ILE A 278 3.55 2.89 -12.42
N LYS A 279 4.31 2.58 -13.47
CA LYS A 279 4.13 3.02 -14.85
C LYS A 279 2.79 2.61 -15.49
N THR A 280 2.06 1.66 -14.92
CA THR A 280 0.69 1.33 -15.36
C THR A 280 -0.35 2.38 -14.96
N LEU A 281 0.00 3.31 -14.06
CA LEU A 281 -0.87 4.38 -13.53
C LEU A 281 -2.12 3.85 -12.78
N ASN A 282 -2.07 2.60 -12.33
CA ASN A 282 -3.14 1.92 -11.60
C ASN A 282 -2.55 1.25 -10.35
N VAL A 283 -1.84 2.03 -9.53
CA VAL A 283 -1.26 1.55 -8.28
C VAL A 283 -2.33 1.53 -7.20
N GLU A 284 -2.58 0.35 -6.63
CA GLU A 284 -3.54 0.15 -5.54
C GLU A 284 -2.82 -0.01 -4.20
N ARG A 285 -3.52 0.34 -3.12
CA ARG A 285 -3.10 0.06 -1.75
C ARG A 285 -3.34 -1.40 -1.41
N ALA A 286 -2.61 -1.93 -0.44
CA ALA A 286 -2.90 -3.21 0.16
C ALA A 286 -4.35 -3.20 0.71
N ARG A 287 -5.13 -4.20 0.32
CA ARG A 287 -6.51 -4.47 0.83
C ARG A 287 -7.58 -3.41 0.49
N ILE A 288 -7.22 -2.26 -0.06
CA ILE A 288 -8.15 -1.20 -0.48
C ILE A 288 -8.24 -1.20 -2.02
N LYS A 289 -9.44 -1.41 -2.56
CA LYS A 289 -9.69 -1.40 -4.01
C LYS A 289 -9.66 0.01 -4.58
N GLY A 290 -9.16 0.14 -5.80
CA GLY A 290 -9.12 1.40 -6.55
C GLY A 290 -7.74 2.06 -6.54
N ALA A 291 -7.39 2.66 -7.68
CA ALA A 291 -6.10 3.32 -7.86
C ALA A 291 -5.95 4.55 -6.97
N MET A 292 -4.73 4.71 -6.43
CA MET A 292 -4.30 5.96 -5.83
C MET A 292 -4.13 7.03 -6.91
N GLY A 293 -4.57 8.26 -6.63
CA GLY A 293 -4.63 9.34 -7.61
C GLY A 293 -3.50 10.36 -7.51
N TYR A 294 -3.27 11.09 -8.59
CA TYR A 294 -2.39 12.26 -8.64
C TYR A 294 -3.17 13.57 -8.56
N TRP A 295 -2.89 14.39 -7.54
CA TRP A 295 -3.31 15.80 -7.43
C TRP A 295 -4.80 16.07 -7.69
N ARG A 296 -5.67 15.42 -6.92
CA ARG A 296 -7.13 15.59 -6.93
C ARG A 296 -7.65 16.25 -5.64
N ASN A 297 -8.98 16.32 -5.48
CA ASN A 297 -9.71 16.57 -4.22
C ASN A 297 -8.90 17.25 -3.10
N THR A 298 -8.51 16.49 -2.07
CA THR A 298 -7.86 16.98 -0.86
C THR A 298 -6.42 17.36 -1.13
N SER A 299 -5.71 16.61 -1.97
CA SER A 299 -4.32 16.91 -2.35
C SER A 299 -4.19 18.22 -3.12
N SER A 300 -5.25 18.73 -3.74
CA SER A 300 -5.26 19.99 -4.47
C SER A 300 -5.49 21.26 -3.65
N LEU A 301 -5.99 21.14 -2.42
CA LEU A 301 -6.44 22.28 -1.61
C LEU A 301 -5.33 23.00 -0.82
N HIS A 302 -4.12 22.44 -0.75
CA HIS A 302 -3.04 22.95 0.11
C HIS A 302 -2.16 24.00 -0.59
N ALA A 303 -1.86 25.11 0.08
CA ALA A 303 -1.09 26.23 -0.45
C ALA A 303 0.45 26.07 -0.31
N SER A 304 0.94 24.86 -0.01
CA SER A 304 2.34 24.53 0.21
C SER A 304 2.98 23.83 -1.01
N SER A 305 4.30 23.93 -1.16
CA SER A 305 5.03 23.26 -2.25
C SER A 305 4.99 21.73 -2.17
N MET A 306 5.36 21.07 -3.26
CA MET A 306 5.07 19.65 -3.47
C MET A 306 5.90 18.69 -2.60
N ARG A 307 6.93 19.18 -1.90
CA ARG A 307 7.81 18.36 -1.04
C ARG A 307 7.46 18.39 0.46
N PHE A 308 6.50 19.23 0.88
CA PHE A 308 6.25 19.42 2.33
C PHE A 308 5.48 18.28 3.02
N ARG A 309 4.76 17.45 2.25
CA ARG A 309 3.82 16.47 2.81
C ARG A 309 4.43 15.08 2.86
N GLY A 310 4.18 14.34 3.95
CA GLY A 310 4.70 13.00 4.11
C GLY A 310 4.00 11.98 3.20
N VAL A 311 4.72 10.92 2.80
CA VAL A 311 4.16 9.78 2.04
C VAL A 311 2.90 9.19 2.68
N ARG A 312 2.76 9.27 4.01
CA ARG A 312 1.59 8.80 4.74
C ARG A 312 0.30 9.50 4.31
N TYR A 313 0.38 10.72 3.75
CA TYR A 313 -0.76 11.38 3.12
C TYR A 313 -1.28 10.58 1.91
N LEU A 314 -0.38 10.13 1.02
CA LEU A 314 -0.72 9.26 -0.11
C LEU A 314 -1.34 7.95 0.38
N ILE A 315 -0.71 7.32 1.37
CA ILE A 315 -1.15 6.01 1.91
C ILE A 315 -2.50 6.10 2.62
N LYS A 316 -2.78 7.18 3.37
CA LYS A 316 -4.04 7.38 4.09
C LYS A 316 -5.19 7.80 3.18
N TYR A 317 -4.98 8.80 2.31
CA TYR A 317 -6.05 9.38 1.48
C TYR A 317 -6.17 8.77 0.09
N GLY A 318 -5.19 8.00 -0.39
CA GLY A 318 -5.18 7.45 -1.74
C GLY A 318 -5.06 8.53 -2.83
N GLU A 319 -4.45 9.67 -2.49
CA GLU A 319 -4.17 10.77 -3.41
C GLU A 319 -2.98 11.62 -2.92
N ALA A 320 -2.10 12.05 -3.84
CA ALA A 320 -1.00 12.94 -3.48
C ALA A 320 -0.39 13.70 -4.68
N ARG A 321 0.58 14.57 -4.37
CA ARG A 321 1.40 15.34 -5.31
C ARG A 321 2.69 14.56 -5.64
N CYS A 322 3.52 15.09 -6.54
CA CYS A 322 4.65 14.34 -7.10
C CYS A 322 5.81 14.12 -6.10
N GLY A 323 5.93 14.95 -5.05
CA GLY A 323 6.92 14.76 -3.99
C GLY A 323 6.60 13.54 -3.12
N GLU A 324 5.33 13.30 -2.82
CA GLU A 324 4.87 12.12 -2.09
C GLU A 324 4.90 10.88 -2.99
N TRP A 325 4.58 10.99 -4.28
CA TRP A 325 4.74 9.89 -5.23
C TRP A 325 6.23 9.51 -5.43
N SER A 326 7.14 10.50 -5.51
CA SER A 326 8.59 10.28 -5.55
C SER A 326 9.10 9.66 -4.26
N SER A 327 8.74 10.24 -3.12
CA SER A 327 8.97 9.65 -1.80
C SER A 327 8.46 8.22 -1.69
N PHE A 328 7.28 7.91 -2.24
CA PHE A 328 6.66 6.60 -2.17
C PHE A 328 7.48 5.55 -2.92
N LEU A 329 7.92 5.86 -4.14
CA LEU A 329 8.82 5.01 -4.92
C LEU A 329 10.14 4.74 -4.17
N GLN A 330 10.74 5.78 -3.59
CA GLN A 330 11.97 5.68 -2.81
C GLN A 330 11.77 4.85 -1.53
N ASP A 331 10.73 5.15 -0.76
CA ASP A 331 10.39 4.50 0.51
C ASP A 331 10.03 3.00 0.29
N ILE A 332 9.31 2.64 -0.79
CA ILE A 332 9.09 1.23 -1.19
C ILE A 332 10.42 0.49 -1.41
N CYS A 333 11.36 1.12 -2.11
CA CYS A 333 12.66 0.52 -2.41
C CYS A 333 13.54 0.40 -1.15
N LYS A 334 13.60 1.46 -0.33
CA LYS A 334 14.33 1.47 0.96
C LYS A 334 13.83 0.36 1.92
N ILE A 335 12.53 0.07 1.94
CA ILE A 335 11.96 -1.06 2.71
C ILE A 335 12.48 -2.43 2.26
N GLN A 336 13.02 -2.59 1.05
CA GLN A 336 13.59 -3.88 0.63
C GLN A 336 14.95 -4.18 1.29
N SER A 337 15.76 -3.16 1.61
CA SER A 337 16.98 -3.31 2.41
C SER A 337 17.57 -1.96 2.84
N GLY A 338 17.90 -1.82 4.12
CA GLY A 338 18.57 -0.66 4.71
C GLY A 338 20.04 -0.47 4.33
N SER A 339 20.61 -1.29 3.46
CA SER A 339 21.96 -1.07 2.91
C SER A 339 21.98 -0.94 1.37
N LEU A 340 20.93 -1.38 0.68
CA LEU A 340 20.94 -1.54 -0.77
C LEU A 340 20.66 -0.24 -1.54
N PHE A 341 19.94 0.70 -0.89
CA PHE A 341 19.46 1.96 -1.47
C PHE A 341 20.00 3.22 -0.79
N THR A 342 20.82 3.08 0.27
CA THR A 342 21.44 4.20 0.99
C THR A 342 22.19 5.13 0.03
N GLY A 343 21.81 6.41 -0.03
CA GLY A 343 22.46 7.41 -0.89
C GLY A 343 22.36 7.15 -2.38
N LYS A 344 21.36 6.37 -2.84
CA LYS A 344 21.12 6.10 -4.27
C LYS A 344 20.03 6.94 -4.91
N PHE A 345 19.26 7.67 -4.10
CA PHE A 345 18.15 8.48 -4.56
C PHE A 345 18.43 9.96 -4.34
N ASP A 346 18.17 10.77 -5.36
CA ASP A 346 18.00 12.21 -5.21
C ASP A 346 16.57 12.59 -5.62
N ASP A 347 15.99 13.59 -4.96
CA ASP A 347 14.85 14.32 -5.51
C ASP A 347 15.36 15.30 -6.56
N PHE A 348 14.96 15.11 -7.82
CA PHE A 348 15.24 16.03 -8.92
C PHE A 348 14.04 16.96 -9.09
N VAL A 349 14.20 18.23 -8.71
CA VAL A 349 13.15 19.25 -8.75
C VAL A 349 13.38 20.17 -9.93
N ILE A 350 12.31 20.50 -10.67
CA ILE A 350 12.30 21.48 -11.76
C ILE A 350 11.34 22.63 -11.45
N LEU A 351 11.73 23.85 -11.78
CA LEU A 351 10.95 25.08 -11.58
C LEU A 351 11.09 26.01 -12.80
N PRO A 352 10.11 26.87 -13.12
CA PRO A 352 10.29 28.00 -14.03
C PRO A 352 11.46 28.90 -13.59
N THR A 353 12.17 29.52 -14.54
CA THR A 353 13.28 30.46 -14.20
C THR A 353 12.83 31.75 -13.53
N GLY A 354 11.53 32.08 -13.56
CA GLY A 354 11.01 33.33 -13.00
C GLY A 354 11.40 34.60 -13.77
N THR A 355 12.15 34.48 -14.86
CA THR A 355 12.68 35.61 -15.64
C THR A 355 11.57 36.40 -16.33
N VAL A 356 11.76 37.71 -16.45
CA VAL A 356 10.86 38.60 -17.19
C VAL A 356 11.50 38.95 -18.52
N ASP A 357 10.74 38.83 -19.62
CA ASP A 357 11.21 39.17 -20.96
C ASP A 357 11.04 40.68 -21.28
N ALA A 358 11.60 41.10 -22.43
CA ALA A 358 11.48 42.48 -22.91
C ALA A 358 10.02 42.93 -23.21
N GLY A 359 9.08 41.98 -23.33
CA GLY A 359 7.65 42.25 -23.49
C GLY A 359 6.89 42.32 -22.16
N GLY A 360 7.58 42.23 -21.02
CA GLY A 360 7.00 42.24 -19.68
C GLY A 360 6.32 40.94 -19.27
N TYR A 361 6.53 39.83 -19.99
CA TYR A 361 6.02 38.52 -19.59
C TYR A 361 7.01 37.82 -18.66
N LYS A 362 6.53 37.32 -17.52
CA LYS A 362 7.29 36.52 -16.57
C LYS A 362 7.12 35.02 -16.87
N ASN A 363 8.22 34.28 -16.92
CA ASN A 363 8.20 32.82 -16.88
C ASN A 363 7.60 32.36 -15.54
N SER A 364 6.40 31.77 -15.59
CA SER A 364 5.56 31.60 -14.41
C SER A 364 5.23 30.16 -14.07
N LEU A 365 5.09 29.30 -15.08
CA LEU A 365 4.55 27.95 -14.97
C LEU A 365 5.12 27.08 -16.09
N PHE A 366 5.15 25.76 -15.93
CA PHE A 366 5.29 24.84 -17.05
C PHE A 366 4.08 23.91 -17.18
N LEU A 367 3.89 23.41 -18.40
CA LEU A 367 2.75 22.63 -18.82
C LEU A 367 3.23 21.20 -19.10
N VAL A 368 2.59 20.21 -18.47
CA VAL A 368 2.82 18.78 -18.81
C VAL A 368 2.08 18.43 -20.10
N LYS A 369 2.48 17.36 -20.78
CA LYS A 369 1.95 16.96 -22.10
C LYS A 369 0.42 16.83 -22.12
N GLU A 370 -0.11 16.97 -23.33
CA GLU A 370 -1.53 16.88 -23.66
C GLU A 370 -2.39 18.02 -23.09
N TRP A 371 -1.81 19.20 -22.78
CA TRP A 371 -2.59 20.36 -22.31
C TRP A 371 -2.59 21.58 -23.25
N THR A 372 -3.69 22.33 -23.19
CA THR A 372 -3.93 23.56 -23.95
C THR A 372 -4.53 24.65 -23.06
N ILE A 373 -3.89 25.82 -23.00
CA ILE A 373 -4.61 27.07 -22.72
C ILE A 373 -5.45 27.37 -23.96
N LYS A 374 -6.70 27.83 -23.79
CA LYS A 374 -7.57 28.22 -24.92
C LYS A 374 -7.02 29.47 -25.64
N ASP A 375 -6.12 29.22 -26.58
CA ASP A 375 -5.76 30.09 -27.69
C ASP A 375 -6.43 29.50 -28.95
N PRO A 376 -7.10 30.30 -29.81
CA PRO A 376 -7.74 29.83 -31.04
C PRO A 376 -6.79 29.15 -32.06
N LEU A 377 -5.47 29.18 -31.86
CA LEU A 377 -4.47 28.51 -32.69
C LEU A 377 -3.78 27.31 -32.00
N ALA A 378 -4.14 26.96 -30.76
CA ALA A 378 -3.43 25.94 -29.98
C ALA A 378 -3.99 24.50 -30.11
N PRO A 379 -3.14 23.46 -30.05
CA PRO A 379 -3.52 22.07 -30.33
C PRO A 379 -4.42 21.44 -29.25
N VAL A 380 -5.40 20.64 -29.67
CA VAL A 380 -6.46 20.07 -28.81
C VAL A 380 -5.92 19.00 -27.83
N ASP A 381 -6.23 19.16 -26.54
CA ASP A 381 -6.03 18.20 -25.43
C ASP A 381 -6.69 16.84 -25.74
N ILE A 382 -5.90 15.76 -25.61
CA ILE A 382 -6.35 14.37 -25.74
C ILE A 382 -5.85 13.49 -24.59
N LYS A 383 -6.72 13.25 -23.60
CA LYS A 383 -6.67 12.12 -22.65
C LYS A 383 -5.39 12.00 -21.82
N GLN A 384 -5.11 13.05 -21.04
CA GLN A 384 -4.08 13.08 -19.99
C GLN A 384 -4.03 11.81 -19.13
N LYS A 385 -2.80 11.37 -18.82
CA LYS A 385 -2.51 10.19 -18.01
C LYS A 385 -1.57 10.52 -16.86
N ALA A 386 -2.09 10.48 -15.64
CA ALA A 386 -1.32 10.42 -14.40
C ALA A 386 -1.85 9.26 -13.54
N GLN A 387 -1.34 9.09 -12.32
CA GLN A 387 -1.84 8.06 -11.40
C GLN A 387 -3.37 8.18 -11.18
N ASP A 388 -4.01 7.01 -11.21
CA ASP A 388 -5.42 6.77 -11.50
C ASP A 388 -5.82 7.21 -12.92
N LEU A 389 -5.93 6.24 -13.85
CA LEU A 389 -6.33 6.46 -15.24
C LEU A 389 -7.75 7.05 -15.44
N LYS A 390 -8.57 7.15 -14.38
CA LYS A 390 -9.88 7.83 -14.42
C LYS A 390 -9.82 9.28 -13.92
N ASN A 391 -8.67 9.69 -13.40
CA ASN A 391 -8.44 11.01 -12.84
C ASN A 391 -8.12 12.03 -13.94
N ILE A 392 -8.47 13.30 -13.69
CA ILE A 392 -8.05 14.43 -14.53
C ILE A 392 -7.18 15.31 -13.64
N PRO A 393 -5.84 15.20 -13.73
CA PRO A 393 -4.95 15.89 -12.83
C PRO A 393 -4.87 17.39 -13.13
N LEU A 394 -4.23 18.13 -12.24
CA LEU A 394 -3.62 19.41 -12.62
C LEU A 394 -2.55 19.16 -13.70
N ASN A 395 -2.36 20.13 -14.58
CA ASN A 395 -1.47 20.09 -15.75
C ASN A 395 -0.60 21.36 -15.90
N LEU A 396 -0.68 22.28 -14.94
CA LEU A 396 0.23 23.41 -14.80
C LEU A 396 1.00 23.32 -13.48
N PHE A 397 2.28 23.70 -13.50
CA PHE A 397 3.21 23.45 -12.40
C PHE A 397 4.15 24.64 -12.15
N TRP A 398 4.26 25.02 -10.87
CA TRP A 398 5.26 25.97 -10.35
C TRP A 398 6.54 25.26 -9.92
N ASP A 399 6.41 24.04 -9.39
CA ASP A 399 7.49 23.06 -9.30
C ASP A 399 6.96 21.68 -9.70
N HIS A 400 7.88 20.76 -9.98
CA HIS A 400 7.61 19.33 -10.07
C HIS A 400 8.87 18.58 -9.66
N VAL A 401 8.70 17.41 -9.03
CA VAL A 401 9.79 16.57 -8.54
C VAL A 401 9.58 15.13 -8.99
N PHE A 402 10.66 14.52 -9.45
CA PHE A 402 10.74 13.11 -9.78
C PHE A 402 11.99 12.50 -9.13
N THR A 403 12.01 11.16 -9.00
CA THR A 403 13.13 10.45 -8.38
C THR A 403 14.27 10.30 -9.39
N LYS A 404 15.46 10.77 -9.04
CA LYS A 404 16.71 10.42 -9.71
C LYS A 404 17.33 9.21 -9.01
N TYR A 405 17.81 8.24 -9.79
CA TYR A 405 18.50 7.04 -9.31
C TYR A 405 19.76 6.85 -10.16
N GLY A 406 20.93 7.18 -9.59
CA GLY A 406 22.14 7.43 -10.39
C GLY A 406 21.85 8.43 -11.53
N ASN A 407 22.26 8.12 -12.76
CA ASN A 407 21.99 8.99 -13.92
C ASN A 407 20.71 8.60 -14.69
N THR A 408 19.68 8.13 -13.99
CA THR A 408 18.35 7.81 -14.54
C THR A 408 17.26 8.52 -13.75
N TYR A 409 16.14 8.80 -14.41
CA TYR A 409 14.98 9.43 -13.76
C TYR A 409 13.75 8.54 -13.81
N PHE A 410 12.92 8.67 -12.78
CA PHE A 410 11.68 7.96 -12.56
C PHE A 410 10.65 8.92 -11.99
N ASP A 411 9.63 9.23 -12.78
CA ASP A 411 8.48 10.02 -12.39
C ASP A 411 7.28 9.10 -12.11
N PRO A 412 7.05 8.73 -10.83
CA PRO A 412 5.93 7.87 -10.45
C PRO A 412 4.56 8.53 -10.66
N SER A 413 4.47 9.86 -10.76
CA SER A 413 3.22 10.62 -10.94
C SER A 413 2.63 10.39 -12.34
N TYR A 414 3.50 10.37 -13.34
CA TYR A 414 3.18 10.25 -14.77
C TYR A 414 3.63 8.92 -15.40
N GLY A 415 4.26 8.03 -14.63
CA GLY A 415 4.76 6.74 -15.12
C GLY A 415 5.91 6.88 -16.13
N LEU A 416 6.58 8.04 -16.14
CA LEU A 416 7.62 8.36 -17.10
C LEU A 416 8.99 8.03 -16.52
N SER A 417 9.87 7.43 -17.33
CA SER A 417 11.26 7.19 -16.94
C SER A 417 12.22 7.36 -18.11
N SER A 418 13.49 7.61 -17.79
CA SER A 418 14.58 7.58 -18.74
C SER A 418 14.75 6.19 -19.35
N THR A 419 14.96 6.11 -20.66
CA THR A 419 15.27 4.85 -21.38
C THR A 419 16.77 4.53 -21.43
N VAL A 420 17.62 5.45 -20.97
CA VAL A 420 19.09 5.38 -20.98
C VAL A 420 19.64 6.02 -19.71
N LYS A 421 20.90 5.73 -19.37
CA LYS A 421 21.65 6.50 -18.36
C LYS A 421 22.26 7.75 -19.01
N PHE A 422 22.11 8.92 -18.39
CA PHE A 422 22.65 10.19 -18.91
C PHE A 422 24.09 10.44 -18.46
N ALA A 423 24.78 11.38 -19.11
CA ALA A 423 26.11 11.84 -18.69
C ALA A 423 26.02 12.78 -17.48
N ASP A 424 25.02 13.66 -17.48
CA ASP A 424 24.83 14.75 -16.52
C ASP A 424 23.34 15.09 -16.35
N ASP A 425 23.05 16.01 -15.42
CA ASP A 425 21.70 16.45 -15.09
C ASP A 425 21.08 17.40 -16.15
N ASP A 426 21.86 17.98 -17.08
CA ASP A 426 21.33 18.80 -18.18
C ASP A 426 20.78 17.93 -19.32
N ALA A 427 21.50 16.87 -19.69
CA ALA A 427 21.03 15.85 -20.63
C ALA A 427 19.77 15.15 -20.10
N LEU A 428 19.73 14.87 -18.79
CA LEU A 428 18.57 14.32 -18.10
C LEU A 428 17.37 15.30 -18.16
N LEU A 429 17.57 16.57 -17.77
CA LEU A 429 16.52 17.59 -17.84
C LEU A 429 15.99 17.78 -19.26
N LYS A 430 16.87 17.76 -20.27
CA LYS A 430 16.49 17.88 -21.69
C LYS A 430 15.61 16.71 -22.16
N ASP A 431 15.97 15.47 -21.81
CA ASP A 431 15.15 14.30 -22.12
C ASP A 431 13.80 14.38 -21.41
N TYR A 432 13.79 14.66 -20.10
CA TYR A 432 12.57 14.84 -19.32
C TYR A 432 11.67 15.92 -19.93
N ALA A 433 12.19 17.13 -20.20
CA ALA A 433 11.43 18.23 -20.79
C ALA A 433 10.80 17.84 -22.13
N SER A 434 11.57 17.19 -23.02
CA SER A 434 11.06 16.72 -24.32
C SER A 434 9.98 15.64 -24.22
N LYS A 435 9.99 14.84 -23.14
CA LYS A 435 9.09 13.70 -22.93
C LYS A 435 7.87 14.03 -22.09
N ALA A 436 8.00 14.89 -21.08
CA ALA A 436 6.96 15.22 -20.11
C ALA A 436 6.23 16.53 -20.41
N LEU A 437 6.86 17.52 -21.05
CA LEU A 437 6.28 18.87 -21.16
C LEU A 437 5.62 19.13 -22.53
N SER A 438 4.60 19.98 -22.52
CA SER A 438 3.96 20.56 -23.71
C SER A 438 4.37 22.02 -23.96
N GLY A 439 4.79 22.75 -22.93
CA GLY A 439 5.24 24.12 -23.06
C GLY A 439 5.64 24.76 -21.73
N ILE A 440 6.34 25.89 -21.81
CA ILE A 440 6.65 26.77 -20.68
C ILE A 440 5.81 28.03 -20.83
N LEU A 441 5.08 28.41 -19.77
CA LEU A 441 4.13 29.51 -19.77
C LEU A 441 4.78 30.82 -19.30
N TYR A 442 4.67 31.82 -20.16
CA TYR A 442 5.03 33.20 -19.87
C TYR A 442 3.74 34.01 -19.72
N ALA A 443 3.53 34.60 -18.55
CA ALA A 443 2.32 35.34 -18.20
C ALA A 443 2.62 36.82 -17.91
N LYS A 444 1.64 37.71 -18.17
CA LYS A 444 1.60 39.08 -17.62
C LYS A 444 0.17 39.51 -17.34
N THR A 445 -0.02 40.31 -16.30
CA THR A 445 -1.33 40.92 -16.00
C THR A 445 -1.79 41.80 -17.15
N ASP A 446 -3.08 41.73 -17.51
CA ASP A 446 -3.65 42.49 -18.62
C ASP A 446 -4.99 43.13 -18.23
N PRO A 447 -5.01 44.45 -17.96
CA PRO A 447 -6.25 45.14 -17.61
C PRO A 447 -7.18 45.43 -18.80
N ALA A 448 -6.78 45.14 -20.05
CA ALA A 448 -7.38 45.79 -21.22
C ALA A 448 -8.07 44.87 -22.25
N ASN A 449 -7.89 43.53 -22.22
CA ASN A 449 -8.33 42.64 -23.32
C ASN A 449 -9.37 41.59 -22.86
N PRO A 450 -10.31 41.16 -23.73
CA PRO A 450 -11.25 40.07 -23.44
C PRO A 450 -10.81 38.67 -23.93
N PHE A 451 -9.71 38.53 -24.67
CA PHE A 451 -9.34 37.28 -25.37
C PHE A 451 -8.55 36.26 -24.54
N THR A 452 -8.39 36.47 -23.24
CA THR A 452 -7.64 35.56 -22.35
C THR A 452 -8.38 35.35 -21.03
N ASP A 453 -9.04 34.20 -20.92
CA ASP A 453 -9.68 33.74 -19.69
C ASP A 453 -8.67 33.46 -18.58
N ALA A 454 -9.09 33.64 -17.32
CA ALA A 454 -8.34 33.15 -16.17
C ALA A 454 -8.19 31.61 -16.23
N ILE A 455 -7.08 31.07 -15.74
CA ILE A 455 -6.78 29.62 -15.83
C ILE A 455 -7.73 28.86 -14.89
N ALA A 456 -8.82 28.34 -15.43
CA ALA A 456 -9.84 27.64 -14.68
C ALA A 456 -9.31 26.31 -14.11
N TYR A 457 -9.45 26.12 -12.79
CA TYR A 457 -9.06 24.89 -12.13
C TYR A 457 -10.17 23.83 -12.30
N LYS A 458 -10.06 23.02 -13.35
CA LYS A 458 -11.10 22.04 -13.78
C LYS A 458 -11.71 21.20 -12.62
N PRO A 459 -10.95 20.69 -11.63
CA PRO A 459 -11.51 19.88 -10.54
C PRO A 459 -12.42 20.62 -9.55
N GLN A 460 -12.44 21.95 -9.52
CA GLN A 460 -13.38 22.73 -8.70
C GLN A 460 -13.96 23.90 -9.51
N ALA A 461 -15.22 23.75 -9.93
CA ALA A 461 -15.93 24.77 -10.69
C ALA A 461 -15.93 26.13 -9.95
N GLY A 462 -15.62 27.20 -10.68
CA GLY A 462 -15.51 28.55 -10.12
C GLY A 462 -14.20 28.87 -9.40
N LYS A 463 -13.22 27.94 -9.38
CA LYS A 463 -11.85 28.22 -8.94
C LYS A 463 -10.91 28.49 -10.12
N TYR A 464 -9.93 29.36 -9.91
CA TYR A 464 -8.93 29.78 -10.90
C TYR A 464 -7.53 29.78 -10.27
N LEU A 465 -6.52 29.47 -11.08
CA LEU A 465 -5.11 29.49 -10.70
C LEU A 465 -4.51 30.88 -11.03
N ASP A 466 -3.78 31.47 -10.08
CA ASP A 466 -2.99 32.69 -10.30
C ASP A 466 -1.57 32.28 -10.74
N PRO A 467 -1.15 32.48 -12.00
CA PRO A 467 0.17 32.07 -12.48
C PRO A 467 1.34 32.65 -11.67
N PHE A 468 1.14 33.75 -10.94
CA PHE A 468 2.19 34.38 -10.12
C PHE A 468 2.13 34.04 -8.64
N LYS A 469 1.18 33.21 -8.20
CA LYS A 469 1.04 32.76 -6.82
C LYS A 469 0.88 31.25 -6.76
N ASP A 470 2.01 30.61 -6.52
CA ASP A 470 2.16 29.18 -6.40
C ASP A 470 1.07 28.57 -5.51
N TYR A 471 0.46 27.47 -5.98
CA TYR A 471 -0.55 26.68 -5.25
C TYR A 471 -1.81 27.44 -4.79
N THR A 472 -2.05 28.66 -5.30
CA THR A 472 -3.16 29.51 -4.85
C THR A 472 -4.39 29.38 -5.77
N LEU A 473 -5.52 28.97 -5.20
CA LEU A 473 -6.82 28.90 -5.87
C LEU A 473 -7.72 30.07 -5.46
N THR A 474 -8.04 30.97 -6.40
CA THR A 474 -8.97 32.08 -6.19
C THR A 474 -10.37 31.77 -6.71
N THR A 475 -11.40 32.37 -6.13
CA THR A 475 -12.77 32.41 -6.70
C THR A 475 -12.97 33.56 -7.69
N ASP A 476 -12.01 34.48 -7.73
CA ASP A 476 -12.10 35.73 -8.48
C ASP A 476 -11.57 35.58 -9.91
N LYS A 477 -12.30 36.16 -10.87
CA LYS A 477 -11.91 36.21 -12.29
C LYS A 477 -11.14 37.48 -12.67
N GLN A 478 -10.95 38.42 -11.73
CA GLN A 478 -10.50 39.78 -12.03
C GLN A 478 -9.10 39.87 -12.67
N ASN A 479 -8.20 38.95 -12.34
CA ASN A 479 -6.90 38.91 -13.01
C ASN A 479 -7.04 38.23 -14.39
N ARG A 480 -7.32 39.04 -15.41
CA ARG A 480 -7.06 38.65 -16.80
C ARG A 480 -5.56 38.75 -17.05
N TYR A 481 -5.02 37.77 -17.76
CA TYR A 481 -3.58 37.67 -18.00
C TYR A 481 -3.34 37.41 -19.49
N LYS A 482 -2.42 38.16 -20.10
CA LYS A 482 -1.86 37.78 -21.40
C LYS A 482 -0.84 36.67 -21.19
N TYR A 483 -0.90 35.67 -22.06
CA TYR A 483 -0.01 34.52 -22.04
C TYR A 483 0.72 34.35 -23.38
N LYS A 484 1.87 33.69 -23.34
CA LYS A 484 2.50 33.02 -24.48
C LYS A 484 3.18 31.73 -24.00
N THR A 485 3.42 30.80 -24.90
CA THR A 485 4.11 29.52 -24.58
C THR A 485 5.43 29.39 -25.35
N VAL A 486 6.43 28.79 -24.69
CA VAL A 486 7.67 28.33 -25.32
C VAL A 486 7.61 26.81 -25.41
N ILE A 487 7.71 26.25 -26.62
CA ILE A 487 7.54 24.81 -26.89
C ILE A 487 8.81 24.12 -27.40
N SER A 488 9.84 24.90 -27.73
CA SER A 488 11.17 24.46 -28.16
C SER A 488 12.19 24.79 -27.09
N ASP A 489 13.21 23.95 -26.93
CA ASP A 489 14.32 24.15 -25.97
C ASP A 489 13.87 24.43 -24.51
N MET A 490 12.70 23.91 -24.12
CA MET A 490 12.04 24.16 -22.84
C MET A 490 12.94 23.98 -21.60
N GLN A 491 13.96 23.12 -21.68
CA GLN A 491 14.95 22.93 -20.61
C GLN A 491 15.73 24.20 -20.24
N LYS A 492 15.88 25.16 -21.18
CA LYS A 492 16.56 26.44 -20.94
C LYS A 492 15.74 27.40 -20.07
N GLU A 493 14.42 27.22 -20.06
CA GLU A 493 13.49 28.04 -19.29
C GLU A 493 13.13 27.40 -17.94
N LEU A 494 13.94 26.42 -17.50
CA LEU A 494 13.79 25.73 -16.22
C LEU A 494 15.06 25.83 -15.38
N ILE A 495 14.87 26.00 -14.07
CA ILE A 495 15.88 25.77 -13.04
C ILE A 495 15.73 24.33 -12.56
N LYS A 496 16.85 23.62 -12.37
CA LYS A 496 16.90 22.32 -11.69
C LYS A 496 17.52 22.45 -10.31
N GLN A 497 17.03 21.66 -9.36
CA GLN A 497 17.57 21.56 -8.00
C GLN A 497 17.62 20.09 -7.60
N ILE A 498 18.77 19.62 -7.13
CA ILE A 498 19.00 18.23 -6.72
C ILE A 498 19.10 18.18 -5.20
N TYR A 499 18.32 17.29 -4.57
CA TYR A 499 18.33 17.10 -3.12
C TYR A 499 18.59 15.62 -2.79
N PRO A 500 19.75 15.28 -2.22
CA PRO A 500 20.06 13.90 -1.80
C PRO A 500 19.12 13.39 -0.69
N ASN A 501 18.76 12.10 -0.75
CA ASN A 501 17.77 11.42 0.14
C ASN A 501 18.25 10.05 0.70
#